data_AF-A0A7Y6PTE0-F1
#
_entry.id   AF-A0A7Y6PTE0-F1
#
_cell.length_a   1.000
_cell.length_b   1.000
_cell.length_c   1.000
_cell.angle_alpha   90.00
_cell.angle_beta   90.00
_cell.angle_gamma   90.00
#
_symmetry.space_group_name_H-M   'P 1'
#
loop_
_entity.id
_entity.type
_entity.pdbx_description
1 polymer ?
#
loop_
_entity_poly.entity_id
_entity_poly.type
_entity_poly.pdbx_seq_one_letter_code
_entity_poly.pdbx_strand_id
1 'polypeptide(L)'
;MTRSIASVLLFLTLAACNKDSAKCEKLVDMAFKCDEDLKSASADEKTTTKLMMGSMCEEAFRNDTSSVSGESKKLVTEVYEGIRKRAQCASKATTCEQYEACETDK
;
A
#
# COMPACT_ATOMS: atom_id res chain seq x y z
N MET A 1 -44.13 23.81 11.55
CA MET A 1 -43.15 23.41 10.53
C MET A 1 -41.98 22.74 11.24
N THR A 2 -41.97 21.41 11.19
CA THR A 2 -40.94 20.52 11.74
C THR A 2 -39.64 20.73 10.97
N ARG A 3 -38.59 21.24 11.65
CA ARG A 3 -37.23 21.25 11.08
C ARG A 3 -36.58 19.91 11.38
N SER A 4 -36.44 19.11 10.33
CA SER A 4 -35.55 17.96 10.25
C SER A 4 -34.14 18.36 10.68
N ILE A 5 -33.68 17.86 11.82
CA ILE A 5 -32.25 17.77 12.14
C ILE A 5 -31.94 16.27 12.11
N ALA A 6 -31.96 15.72 10.90
CA ALA A 6 -31.26 14.49 10.61
C ALA A 6 -29.77 14.86 10.52
N SER A 7 -29.13 15.09 11.67
CA SER A 7 -27.68 15.04 11.81
C SER A 7 -27.25 13.57 11.73
N VAL A 8 -27.51 12.99 10.57
CA VAL A 8 -27.02 11.70 10.13
C VAL A 8 -25.53 11.88 9.91
N LEU A 9 -24.77 11.31 10.84
CA LEU A 9 -23.70 10.35 10.58
C LEU A 9 -22.70 10.67 9.47
N LEU A 10 -21.43 10.41 9.80
CA LEU A 10 -20.27 10.27 8.90
C LEU A 10 -19.41 11.52 8.66
N PHE A 11 -18.93 12.13 9.75
CA PHE A 11 -17.54 12.59 9.76
C PHE A 11 -16.64 11.42 10.18
N LEU A 12 -16.62 10.36 9.37
CA LEU A 12 -15.71 9.23 9.47
C LEU A 12 -14.90 9.16 8.17
N THR A 13 -14.08 10.17 7.94
CA THR A 13 -12.83 9.99 7.19
C THR A 13 -11.86 11.04 7.67
N LEU A 14 -11.21 10.73 8.79
CA LEU A 14 -9.83 11.13 9.03
C LEU A 14 -9.00 10.54 7.88
N ALA A 15 -9.08 11.17 6.70
CA ALA A 15 -8.05 11.09 5.72
C ALA A 15 -6.83 11.78 6.35
N ALA A 16 -6.13 11.03 7.20
CA ALA A 16 -4.70 11.20 7.28
C ALA A 16 -4.21 10.92 5.86
N CYS A 17 -4.24 11.95 5.00
CA CYS A 17 -3.69 11.91 3.65
C CYS A 17 -2.19 11.72 3.81
N ASN A 18 -1.80 10.47 4.04
CA ASN A 18 -0.41 10.09 4.04
C ASN A 18 0.03 10.33 2.59
N LYS A 19 0.95 11.27 2.38
CA LYS A 19 1.43 11.67 1.04
C LYS A 19 1.94 10.48 0.21
N ASP A 20 2.27 9.39 0.89
CA ASP A 20 2.79 8.16 0.32
C ASP A 20 1.68 7.12 0.02
N SER A 21 0.43 7.35 0.45
CA SER A 21 -0.73 6.49 0.15
C SER A 21 -0.95 6.33 -1.36
N ALA A 22 -0.84 7.42 -2.12
CA ALA A 22 -0.92 7.37 -3.60
C ALA A 22 0.18 6.50 -4.24
N LYS A 23 1.38 6.41 -3.64
CA LYS A 23 2.45 5.53 -4.13
C LYS A 23 2.12 4.06 -3.83
N CYS A 24 1.55 3.80 -2.66
CA CYS A 24 1.11 2.47 -2.24
C CYS A 24 -0.07 1.97 -3.09
N GLU A 25 -1.08 2.80 -3.33
CA GLU A 25 -2.17 2.49 -4.26
C GLU A 25 -1.63 2.15 -5.65
N LYS A 26 -0.72 2.99 -6.18
CA LYS A 26 -0.12 2.76 -7.50
C LYS A 26 0.69 1.47 -7.57
N LEU A 27 1.45 1.14 -6.52
CA LEU A 27 2.17 -0.14 -6.39
C LEU A 27 1.20 -1.32 -6.48
N VAL A 28 0.13 -1.30 -5.67
CA VAL A 28 -0.87 -2.36 -5.64
C VAL A 28 -1.57 -2.50 -6.99
N ASP A 29 -1.98 -1.39 -7.60
CA ASP A 29 -2.65 -1.41 -8.90
C ASP A 29 -1.75 -1.97 -10.00
N MET A 30 -0.47 -1.61 -10.02
CA MET A 30 0.48 -2.18 -10.99
C MET A 30 0.70 -3.68 -10.75
N ALA A 31 0.76 -4.14 -9.48
CA ALA A 31 0.84 -5.56 -9.16
C ALA A 31 -0.36 -6.33 -9.74
N PHE A 32 -1.60 -5.89 -9.44
CA PHE A 32 -2.81 -6.52 -9.97
C PHE A 32 -2.99 -6.36 -11.49
N LYS A 33 -2.32 -5.38 -12.11
CA LYS A 33 -2.33 -5.19 -13.56
C LYS A 33 -1.30 -6.06 -14.28
N CYS A 34 -0.23 -6.49 -13.62
CA CYS A 34 0.92 -7.11 -14.28
C CYS A 34 1.16 -8.56 -13.86
N ASP A 35 0.79 -8.92 -12.64
CA ASP A 35 0.91 -10.28 -12.11
C ASP A 35 -0.33 -11.12 -12.46
N GLU A 36 -0.14 -12.22 -13.19
CA GLU A 36 -1.23 -13.10 -13.64
C GLU A 36 -1.90 -13.88 -12.50
N ASP A 37 -1.19 -14.19 -11.43
CA ASP A 37 -1.75 -14.88 -10.27
C ASP A 37 -2.66 -13.92 -9.50
N LEU A 38 -2.23 -12.67 -9.32
CA LEU A 38 -3.06 -11.63 -8.71
C LEU A 38 -4.28 -11.27 -9.59
N LYS A 39 -4.14 -11.30 -10.92
CA LYS A 39 -5.27 -11.10 -11.84
C LYS A 39 -6.29 -12.23 -11.80
N SER A 40 -5.84 -13.47 -11.65
CA SER A 40 -6.73 -14.63 -11.68
C SER A 40 -7.36 -14.95 -10.31
N ALA A 41 -6.84 -14.36 -9.23
CA ALA A 41 -7.44 -14.45 -7.90
C ALA A 41 -8.93 -14.05 -7.87
N SER A 42 -9.68 -14.66 -6.95
CA SER A 42 -11.09 -14.34 -6.74
C SER A 42 -11.28 -12.90 -6.23
N ALA A 43 -12.51 -12.37 -6.32
CA ALA A 43 -12.78 -10.99 -5.91
C ALA A 43 -12.47 -10.72 -4.42
N ASP A 44 -12.76 -11.70 -3.56
CA ASP A 44 -12.51 -11.60 -2.11
C ASP A 44 -11.01 -11.67 -1.80
N GLU A 45 -10.28 -12.55 -2.49
CA GLU A 45 -8.80 -12.64 -2.38
C GLU A 45 -8.14 -11.36 -2.90
N LYS A 46 -8.60 -10.81 -4.02
CA LYS A 46 -8.13 -9.51 -4.53
C LYS A 46 -8.29 -8.42 -3.50
N THR A 47 -9.48 -8.32 -2.90
CA THR A 47 -9.78 -7.27 -1.91
C THR A 47 -8.87 -7.40 -0.69
N THR A 48 -8.74 -8.62 -0.17
CA THR A 48 -7.89 -8.90 1.00
C THR A 48 -6.43 -8.61 0.69
N THR A 49 -5.93 -9.07 -0.44
CA THR A 49 -4.53 -8.86 -0.86
C THR A 49 -4.24 -7.39 -1.13
N LYS A 50 -5.16 -6.63 -1.73
CA LYS A 50 -5.02 -5.17 -1.89
C LYS A 50 -4.89 -4.46 -0.54
N LEU A 51 -5.74 -4.81 0.43
CA LEU A 51 -5.68 -4.25 1.79
C LEU A 51 -4.36 -4.59 2.48
N MET A 52 -3.93 -5.85 2.41
CA MET A 52 -2.68 -6.30 3.02
C MET A 52 -1.45 -5.60 2.41
N MET A 53 -1.34 -5.58 1.07
CA MET A 53 -0.23 -4.95 0.37
C MET A 53 -0.21 -3.43 0.59
N GLY A 54 -1.38 -2.78 0.52
CA GLY A 54 -1.53 -1.36 0.78
C GLY A 54 -1.10 -1.00 2.20
N SER A 55 -1.63 -1.70 3.20
CA SER A 55 -1.30 -1.48 4.61
C SER A 55 0.19 -1.71 4.90
N MET A 56 0.78 -2.77 4.33
CA MET A 56 2.21 -3.06 4.51
C MET A 56 3.09 -1.96 3.88
N CYS A 57 2.70 -1.44 2.72
CA CYS A 57 3.38 -0.32 2.09
C CYS A 57 3.29 0.95 2.93
N GLU A 58 2.10 1.30 3.40
CA GLU A 58 1.91 2.49 4.24
C GLU A 58 2.69 2.37 5.55
N GLU A 59 2.73 1.19 6.16
CA GLU A 59 3.53 0.94 7.36
C GLU A 59 5.04 1.10 7.08
N ALA A 60 5.52 0.60 5.95
CA ALA A 60 6.90 0.79 5.54
C ALA A 60 7.25 2.27 5.36
N PHE A 61 6.33 3.10 4.85
CA PHE A 61 6.51 4.55 4.77
C PHE A 61 6.44 5.24 6.13
N ARG A 62 5.58 4.78 7.05
CA ARG A 62 5.59 5.25 8.45
C ARG A 62 6.91 4.91 9.14
N ASN A 63 7.55 3.81 8.75
CA ASN A 63 8.85 3.35 9.25
C ASN A 63 8.91 3.24 10.79
N ASP A 64 7.77 2.88 11.41
CA ASP A 64 7.67 2.74 12.86
C ASP A 64 8.24 1.39 13.30
N THR A 65 9.53 1.40 13.63
CA THR A 65 10.28 0.22 14.13
C THR A 65 10.57 0.33 15.63
N SER A 66 9.85 1.21 16.34
CA SER A 66 10.13 1.55 17.74
C SER A 66 9.88 0.40 18.72
N SER A 67 8.92 -0.48 18.40
CA SER A 67 8.54 -1.65 19.20
C SER A 67 9.36 -2.92 18.91
N VAL A 68 10.24 -2.88 17.91
CA VAL A 68 11.06 -4.02 17.48
C VAL A 68 12.50 -3.79 17.90
N SER A 69 13.17 -4.84 18.41
CA SER A 69 14.54 -4.75 18.91
C SER A 69 15.47 -5.80 18.28
N GLY A 70 16.78 -5.63 18.48
CA GLY A 70 17.80 -6.59 18.04
C GLY A 70 17.84 -6.82 16.52
N GLU A 71 18.13 -8.07 16.13
CA GLU A 71 18.21 -8.48 14.72
C GLU A 71 16.86 -8.33 13.99
N SER A 72 15.74 -8.50 14.71
CA SER A 72 14.40 -8.29 14.15
C SER A 72 14.20 -6.84 13.70
N LYS A 73 14.73 -5.85 14.43
CA LYS A 73 14.63 -4.45 14.02
C LYS A 73 15.37 -4.20 12.72
N LYS A 74 16.55 -4.79 12.56
CA LYS A 74 17.36 -4.69 11.35
C LYS A 74 16.61 -5.28 10.16
N LEU A 75 16.07 -6.49 10.32
CA LEU A 75 15.29 -7.15 9.28
C LEU A 75 14.03 -6.36 8.89
N VAL A 76 13.26 -5.85 9.87
CA VAL A 76 12.09 -5.02 9.58
C VAL A 76 12.49 -3.73 8.86
N THR A 77 13.60 -3.11 9.25
CA THR A 77 14.11 -1.89 8.60
C THR A 77 14.48 -2.16 7.14
N GLU A 78 15.18 -3.27 6.86
CA GLU A 78 15.57 -3.69 5.50
C GLU A 78 14.35 -4.01 4.64
N VAL A 79 13.37 -4.73 5.18
CA VAL A 79 12.10 -5.03 4.51
C VAL A 79 11.35 -3.74 4.19
N TYR A 80 11.24 -2.81 5.14
CA TYR A 80 10.58 -1.52 4.92
C TYR A 80 11.31 -0.63 3.92
N GLU A 81 12.64 -0.66 3.90
CA GLU A 81 13.42 0.00 2.86
C GLU A 81 13.13 -0.59 1.47
N GLY A 82 13.13 -1.91 1.34
CA GLY A 82 12.81 -2.59 0.08
C GLY A 82 11.41 -2.24 -0.43
N ILE A 83 10.41 -2.30 0.44
CA ILE A 83 9.03 -1.93 0.09
C ILE A 83 8.94 -0.47 -0.35
N ARG A 84 9.57 0.46 0.38
CA ARG A 84 9.59 1.89 0.01
C ARG A 84 10.24 2.12 -1.35
N LYS A 85 11.41 1.50 -1.60
CA LYS A 85 12.11 1.62 -2.90
C LYS A 85 11.22 1.12 -4.03
N ARG A 86 10.63 -0.07 -3.87
CA ARG A 86 9.74 -0.66 -4.85
C ARG A 86 8.49 0.18 -5.10
N ALA A 87 7.86 0.70 -4.05
CA ALA A 87 6.71 1.61 -4.16
C ALA A 87 7.08 2.92 -4.88
N GLN A 88 8.24 3.50 -4.57
CA GLN A 88 8.73 4.70 -5.26
C GLN A 88 9.01 4.45 -6.74
N CYS A 89 9.60 3.29 -7.09
CA CYS A 89 9.81 2.90 -8.48
C CYS A 89 8.47 2.66 -9.20
N ALA A 90 7.60 1.82 -8.64
CA ALA A 90 6.31 1.48 -9.21
C ALA A 90 5.39 2.69 -9.37
N SER A 91 5.52 3.71 -8.51
CA SER A 91 4.76 4.95 -8.64
C SER A 91 5.00 5.71 -9.95
N LYS A 92 6.14 5.45 -10.61
CA LYS A 92 6.53 6.03 -11.90
C LYS A 92 6.27 5.08 -13.08
N ALA A 93 6.00 3.81 -12.82
CA ALA A 93 5.78 2.81 -13.85
C ALA A 93 4.42 3.01 -14.52
N THR A 94 4.41 2.85 -15.85
CA THR A 94 3.21 2.94 -16.69
C THR A 94 2.92 1.63 -17.43
N THR A 95 3.95 0.82 -17.64
CA THR A 95 3.89 -0.51 -18.27
C THR A 95 4.27 -1.62 -17.30
N CYS A 96 3.96 -2.86 -17.63
CA CYS A 96 4.36 -4.02 -16.82
C CYS A 96 5.86 -4.27 -16.86
N GLU A 97 6.50 -4.07 -18.01
CA GLU A 97 7.96 -4.13 -18.13
C GLU A 97 8.68 -3.14 -17.19
N GLN A 98 8.18 -1.90 -17.08
CA GLN A 98 8.72 -0.91 -16.14
C GLN A 98 8.47 -1.29 -14.68
N TYR A 99 7.35 -1.96 -14.39
CA TYR A 99 7.03 -2.42 -13.06
C TYR A 99 7.87 -3.63 -12.64
N GLU A 100 8.10 -4.58 -13.54
CA GLU A 100 8.98 -5.75 -13.33
C GLU A 100 10.44 -5.34 -13.11
N ALA A 101 10.88 -4.27 -13.77
CA ALA A 101 12.19 -3.66 -13.50
C ALA A 101 12.33 -3.16 -12.04
N CYS A 102 11.23 -2.78 -11.39
CA CYS A 102 11.22 -2.39 -9.98
C CYS A 102 11.43 -3.57 -9.01
N GLU A 103 11.35 -4.81 -9.48
CA GLU A 103 11.60 -6.02 -8.68
C GLU A 103 13.05 -6.49 -8.71
N THR A 104 13.81 -6.04 -9.72
CA THR A 104 15.13 -6.57 -10.07
C THR A 104 16.30 -5.69 -9.62
N ASP A 105 16.04 -4.48 -9.12
CA ASP A 105 17.02 -3.66 -8.39
C ASP A 105 17.30 -4.28 -7.00
N LYS A 106 18.17 -5.30 -6.98
CA LYS A 106 18.88 -5.78 -5.79
C LYS A 106 20.18 -5.01 -5.60
#